data_AF-A0AAW0G9V6-F1
#
_entry.id   AF-A0AAW0G9V6-F1
#
_cell.length_a   1.000
_cell.length_b   1.000
_cell.length_c   1.000
_cell.angle_alpha   90.00
_cell.angle_beta   90.00
_cell.angle_gamma   90.00
#
_symmetry.space_group_name_H-M   'P 1'
#
loop_
_entity.id
_entity.type
_entity.pdbx_description
1 polymer ?
#
loop_
_entity_poly.entity_id
_entity_poly.type
_entity_poly.pdbx_seq_one_letter_code
_entity_poly.pdbx_strand_id
1 'polypeptide(L)'
;MAERAGYTVTMFLIDVSPSMGKMREEEVVDGLTGDVRTIETTNLEWSLQFVKLKIQEMIYNGRKTDQCGVILFGSEETNNVINDSDGGYEHVNEYIPHRTAQRLHLGKVISLTGF
;
A
#
# COMPACT_ATOMS: atom_id res chain seq x y z
N MET A 1 -16.56 -32.70 -9.48
CA MET A 1 -16.84 -31.29 -9.79
C MET A 1 -15.71 -30.50 -9.17
N ALA A 2 -14.83 -29.88 -9.97
CA ALA A 2 -13.69 -29.14 -9.43
C ALA A 2 -14.19 -27.82 -8.82
N GLU A 3 -13.98 -27.64 -7.53
CA GLU A 3 -14.17 -26.36 -6.85
C GLU A 3 -13.28 -25.33 -7.56
N ARG A 4 -13.88 -24.25 -8.07
CA ARG A 4 -13.09 -23.15 -8.63
C ARG A 4 -12.24 -22.59 -7.48
N ALA A 5 -10.92 -22.55 -7.67
CA ALA A 5 -10.05 -21.86 -6.73
C ALA A 5 -10.63 -20.46 -6.44
N GLY A 6 -10.88 -20.16 -5.17
CA GLY A 6 -11.46 -18.89 -4.76
C GLY A 6 -10.59 -17.73 -5.24
N TYR A 7 -11.22 -16.70 -5.80
CA TYR A 7 -10.54 -15.44 -6.09
C TYR A 7 -10.53 -14.60 -4.82
N THR A 8 -9.36 -14.12 -4.44
CA THR A 8 -9.19 -13.23 -3.29
C THR A 8 -8.72 -11.88 -3.79
N VAL A 9 -9.42 -10.81 -3.40
CA VAL A 9 -9.03 -9.44 -3.69
C VAL A 9 -8.64 -8.76 -2.38
N THR A 10 -7.45 -8.18 -2.33
CA THR A 10 -6.97 -7.37 -1.19
C THR A 10 -6.83 -5.92 -1.62
N MET A 11 -7.63 -5.04 -1.01
CA MET A 11 -7.53 -3.60 -1.24
C MET A 11 -6.75 -2.96 -0.10
N PHE A 12 -5.66 -2.26 -0.45
CA PHE A 12 -4.93 -1.43 0.50
C PHE A 12 -5.49 -0.01 0.46
N LEU A 13 -6.00 0.44 1.60
CA LEU A 13 -6.56 1.75 1.80
C LEU A 13 -5.54 2.56 2.61
N ILE A 14 -4.90 3.55 1.99
CA ILE A 14 -3.72 4.23 2.54
C ILE A 14 -4.04 5.70 2.75
N ASP A 15 -3.91 6.17 3.97
CA ASP A 15 -3.94 7.61 4.27
C ASP A 15 -2.59 8.23 3.89
N VAL A 16 -2.63 9.23 3.00
CA VAL A 16 -1.48 10.04 2.58
C VAL A 16 -1.66 11.52 2.95
N SER A 17 -2.59 11.82 3.86
CA SER A 17 -2.83 13.17 4.35
C SER A 17 -1.59 13.74 5.06
N PRO A 18 -1.47 15.09 5.18
CA PRO A 18 -0.35 15.72 5.88
C PRO A 18 -0.12 15.20 7.31
N SER A 19 -1.16 14.68 7.97
CA SER A 19 -1.07 14.11 9.31
C SER A 19 -0.19 12.85 9.37
N MET A 20 -0.03 12.15 8.25
CA MET A 20 0.81 10.96 8.10
C MET A 20 2.30 11.30 7.92
N GLY A 21 2.64 12.57 7.71
CA GLY A 21 4.02 13.07 7.72
C GLY A 21 4.62 13.26 9.12
N LYS A 22 3.86 12.99 10.19
CA LYS A 22 4.38 13.05 11.56
C LYS A 22 5.45 11.98 11.77
N MET A 23 6.55 12.39 12.42
CA MET A 23 7.65 11.50 12.78
C MET A 23 7.26 10.57 13.93
N ARG A 24 7.82 9.37 13.89
CA ARG A 24 7.75 8.34 14.93
C ARG A 24 9.13 7.72 15.10
N GLU A 25 9.44 7.38 16.34
CA GLU A 25 10.64 6.62 16.68
C GLU A 25 10.30 5.14 16.71
N GLU A 26 11.20 4.33 16.15
CA GLU A 26 11.07 2.87 16.11
C GLU A 26 12.36 2.19 16.48
N GLU A 27 12.26 1.26 17.42
CA GLU A 27 13.33 0.32 17.70
C GLU A 27 13.34 -0.78 16.65
N VAL A 28 14.41 -0.83 15.86
CA VAL A 28 14.65 -1.86 14.85
C VAL A 28 15.86 -2.66 15.29
N VAL A 29 15.69 -3.97 15.33
CA VAL A 29 16.80 -4.90 15.56
C VAL A 29 17.60 -5.05 14.27
N ASP A 30 18.91 -4.81 14.34
CA ASP A 30 19.81 -5.07 13.24
C ASP A 30 19.90 -6.59 12.99
N GLY A 31 19.55 -7.02 11.77
CA GLY A 31 19.51 -8.44 11.43
C GLY A 31 20.88 -9.12 11.35
N LEU A 32 21.98 -8.36 11.35
CA LEU A 32 23.35 -8.88 11.27
C LEU A 32 24.04 -8.85 12.64
N THR A 33 23.86 -7.78 13.42
CA THR A 33 24.54 -7.64 14.72
C THR A 33 23.65 -8.00 15.92
N GLY A 34 22.33 -7.97 15.76
CA GLY A 34 21.38 -8.15 16.85
C GLY A 34 21.21 -6.92 17.74
N ASP A 35 21.88 -5.81 17.43
CA ASP A 35 21.78 -4.56 18.18
C ASP A 35 20.44 -3.88 17.91
N VAL A 36 19.87 -3.25 18.93
CA VAL A 36 18.67 -2.41 18.79
C VAL A 36 19.12 -0.99 18.41
N ARG A 37 18.62 -0.48 17.30
CA ARG A 37 18.77 0.92 16.90
C ARG A 37 17.42 1.61 16.84
N THR A 38 17.37 2.85 17.29
CA THR A 38 16.21 3.71 17.08
C THR A 38 16.34 4.38 15.71
N ILE A 39 15.34 4.23 14.86
CA ILE A 39 15.21 4.98 13.61
C ILE A 39 14.01 5.93 13.71
N GLU A 40 14.12 7.08 13.05
CA GLU A 40 12.99 7.98 12.86
C GLU A 40 12.39 7.74 11.47
N THR A 41 11.08 7.52 11.42
CA THR A 41 10.32 7.38 10.17
C THR A 41 9.05 8.20 10.27
N THR A 42 8.44 8.57 9.15
CA THR A 42 7.08 9.12 9.17
C THR A 42 6.04 8.00 9.38
N ASN A 43 4.87 8.35 9.90
CA ASN A 43 3.74 7.42 9.98
C ASN A 43 3.42 6.79 8.62
N LEU A 44 3.53 7.56 7.53
CA LEU A 44 3.34 7.08 6.17
C LEU A 44 4.39 6.04 5.80
N GLU A 45 5.67 6.35 5.94
CA GLU A 45 6.76 5.43 5.61
C GLU A 45 6.65 4.12 6.38
N TRP A 46 6.36 4.21 7.68
CA TRP A 46 6.14 3.03 8.50
C TRP A 46 4.99 2.17 8.02
N SER A 47 3.83 2.78 7.78
CA SER A 47 2.64 2.08 7.30
C SER A 47 2.87 1.42 5.94
N LEU A 48 3.63 2.09 5.08
CA LEU A 48 3.99 1.59 3.76
C LEU A 48 4.97 0.40 3.81
N GLN A 49 5.77 0.22 4.88
CA GLN A 49 6.59 -0.99 5.04
C GLN A 49 5.71 -2.25 5.06
N PHE A 50 4.60 -2.22 5.80
CA PHE A 50 3.65 -3.34 5.84
C PHE A 50 3.03 -3.61 4.46
N VAL A 51 2.58 -2.57 3.78
CA VAL A 51 1.97 -2.70 2.44
C VAL A 51 2.97 -3.26 1.42
N LYS A 52 4.21 -2.75 1.42
CA LYS A 52 5.30 -3.22 0.56
C LYS A 52 5.58 -4.71 0.80
N LEU A 53 5.71 -5.12 2.07
CA LEU A 53 5.94 -6.52 2.45
C LEU A 53 4.78 -7.43 2.00
N LYS A 54 3.52 -7.01 2.15
CA LYS A 54 2.37 -7.80 1.73
C LYS A 54 2.24 -7.94 0.22
N ILE A 55 2.48 -6.87 -0.53
CA ILE A 55 2.52 -6.94 -1.99
C ILE A 55 3.69 -7.82 -2.45
N GLN A 56 4.85 -7.72 -1.80
CA GLN A 56 6.01 -8.56 -2.07
C GLN A 56 5.71 -10.05 -1.81
N GLU A 57 5.05 -10.38 -0.70
CA GLU A 57 4.58 -11.73 -0.38
C GLU A 57 3.63 -12.26 -1.47
N MET A 58 2.65 -11.46 -1.91
CA MET A 58 1.73 -11.82 -2.99
C MET A 58 2.45 -12.09 -4.32
N ILE A 59 3.46 -11.27 -4.66
CA ILE A 59 4.27 -11.45 -5.86
C ILE A 59 5.04 -12.78 -5.79
N TYR A 60 5.68 -13.08 -4.66
CA TYR A 60 6.45 -14.32 -4.50
C TYR A 60 5.59 -15.57 -4.44
N ASN A 61 4.37 -15.48 -3.87
CA ASN A 61 3.41 -16.58 -3.86
C ASN A 61 2.89 -16.92 -5.28
N GLY A 62 2.90 -15.95 -6.20
CA GLY A 62 2.61 -16.18 -7.63
C GLY A 62 1.20 -16.68 -7.95
N ARG A 63 0.24 -16.53 -7.02
CA ARG A 63 -1.14 -17.01 -7.20
C ARG A 63 -1.92 -16.09 -8.13
N LYS A 64 -2.33 -16.62 -9.29
CA LYS A 64 -3.10 -15.86 -10.29
C LYS A 64 -4.46 -15.38 -9.78
N THR A 65 -5.02 -16.08 -8.80
CA THR A 65 -6.32 -15.79 -8.18
C THR A 65 -6.25 -14.74 -7.07
N ASP A 66 -5.03 -14.35 -6.65
CA ASP A 66 -4.82 -13.31 -5.65
C ASP A 66 -4.59 -11.98 -6.38
N GLN A 67 -5.49 -11.04 -6.13
CA GLN A 67 -5.45 -9.70 -6.70
C GLN A 67 -5.23 -8.67 -5.60
N CYS A 68 -4.53 -7.59 -5.92
CA CYS A 68 -4.42 -6.45 -5.05
C CYS A 68 -4.69 -5.14 -5.78
N GLY A 69 -5.21 -4.16 -5.03
CA GLY A 69 -5.42 -2.79 -5.48
C GLY A 69 -5.04 -1.82 -4.36
N VAL A 70 -4.88 -0.54 -4.71
CA VAL A 70 -4.49 0.52 -3.78
C VAL A 70 -5.37 1.74 -4.00
N ILE A 71 -5.96 2.23 -2.91
CA ILE A 71 -6.73 3.48 -2.84
C ILE A 71 -6.01 4.41 -1.87
N LEU A 72 -5.81 5.66 -2.26
CA LEU A 72 -5.21 6.70 -1.43
C LEU A 72 -6.31 7.64 -0.92
N PHE A 73 -6.21 8.04 0.35
CA PHE A 73 -7.02 9.08 0.97
C PHE A 73 -6.16 10.28 1.36
N GLY A 74 -6.71 11.48 1.26
CA GLY A 74 -5.97 12.70 1.54
C GLY A 74 -4.94 13.04 0.46
N SER A 75 -5.11 12.51 -0.76
CA SER A 75 -4.27 12.86 -1.91
C SER A 75 -4.58 14.26 -2.43
N GLU A 76 -3.60 14.91 -3.04
CA GLU A 76 -3.81 16.20 -3.70
C GLU A 76 -4.84 16.09 -4.83
N GLU A 77 -4.75 15.02 -5.61
CA GLU A 77 -5.67 14.71 -6.69
C GLU A 77 -6.90 13.94 -6.20
N THR A 78 -8.00 14.06 -6.96
CA THR A 78 -9.19 13.21 -6.83
C THR A 78 -9.33 12.40 -8.11
N ASN A 79 -9.37 11.09 -8.00
CA ASN A 79 -9.53 10.18 -9.13
C ASN A 79 -10.25 8.92 -8.65
N ASN A 80 -11.58 8.93 -8.66
CA ASN A 80 -12.38 7.78 -8.29
C ASN A 80 -13.74 7.83 -8.98
N VAL A 81 -14.26 6.65 -9.30
CA VAL A 81 -15.50 6.49 -10.07
C VAL A 81 -16.73 7.13 -9.43
N ILE A 82 -16.74 7.27 -8.10
CA ILE A 82 -17.88 7.85 -7.37
C ILE A 82 -17.88 9.37 -7.50
N ASN A 83 -16.72 10.01 -7.37
CA ASN A 83 -16.58 11.44 -7.64
C ASN A 83 -16.96 11.77 -9.09
N ASP A 84 -16.56 10.93 -10.04
CA ASP A 84 -16.89 11.10 -11.46
C ASP A 84 -18.40 11.00 -11.73
N SER A 85 -19.12 10.11 -11.02
CA SER A 85 -20.55 9.89 -11.25
C SER A 85 -21.46 10.84 -10.49
N ASP A 86 -21.18 11.06 -9.20
CA ASP A 86 -22.12 11.67 -8.26
C ASP A 86 -21.52 12.83 -7.45
N GLY A 87 -20.22 13.14 -7.63
CA GLY A 87 -19.47 14.08 -6.80
C GLY A 87 -19.16 13.52 -5.40
N GLY A 88 -18.59 14.35 -4.51
CA GLY A 88 -18.11 13.89 -3.20
C GLY A 88 -16.85 13.01 -3.33
N TYR A 89 -16.38 12.42 -2.23
CA TYR A 89 -15.14 11.61 -2.24
C TYR A 89 -13.92 12.37 -2.80
N GLU A 90 -13.82 13.66 -2.47
CA GLU A 90 -12.66 14.47 -2.77
C GLU A 90 -11.42 13.92 -2.05
N HIS A 91 -10.24 14.12 -2.65
CA HIS A 91 -8.95 13.65 -2.13
C HIS A 91 -8.88 12.12 -2.00
N VAL A 92 -9.68 11.40 -2.78
CA VAL A 92 -9.62 9.94 -2.92
C VAL A 92 -9.15 9.56 -4.32
N ASN A 93 -8.09 8.75 -4.39
CA ASN A 93 -7.46 8.34 -5.65
C ASN A 93 -7.35 6.81 -5.74
N GLU A 94 -7.97 6.22 -6.77
CA GLU A 94 -7.77 4.83 -7.18
C GLU A 94 -6.40 4.68 -7.86
N TYR A 95 -5.37 4.64 -7.04
CA TYR A 95 -3.97 4.71 -7.47
C TYR A 95 -3.48 3.44 -8.17
N ILE A 96 -3.97 2.27 -7.74
CA ILE A 96 -3.76 0.99 -8.41
C ILE A 96 -5.09 0.23 -8.49
N PRO A 97 -5.61 -0.03 -9.70
CA PRO A 97 -6.81 -0.85 -9.84
C PRO A 97 -6.54 -2.30 -9.43
N HIS A 98 -7.57 -3.01 -8.97
CA HIS A 98 -7.45 -4.40 -8.52
C HIS A 98 -7.00 -5.33 -9.66
N ARG A 99 -5.79 -5.88 -9.56
CA ARG A 99 -5.23 -6.82 -10.55
C ARG A 99 -4.28 -7.80 -9.85
N THR A 100 -3.89 -8.87 -10.55
CA THR A 100 -2.86 -9.79 -10.03
C THR A 100 -1.59 -9.02 -9.68
N ALA A 101 -1.05 -9.26 -8.47
CA ALA A 101 0.11 -8.56 -7.97
C ALA A 101 1.33 -8.74 -8.89
N GLN A 102 2.01 -7.63 -9.20
CA GLN A 102 3.20 -7.60 -10.05
C GLN A 102 4.19 -6.56 -9.54
N ARG A 103 5.46 -6.64 -9.97
CA ARG A 103 6.53 -5.70 -9.58
C ARG A 103 6.15 -4.23 -9.76
N LEU A 104 5.32 -3.90 -10.76
CA LEU A 104 4.84 -2.54 -10.99
C LEU A 104 4.02 -1.99 -9.81
N HIS A 105 3.24 -2.83 -9.13
CA HIS A 105 2.44 -2.44 -7.96
C HIS A 105 3.38 -2.01 -6.83
N LEU A 106 4.42 -2.80 -6.57
CA LEU A 106 5.43 -2.48 -5.57
C LEU A 106 6.19 -1.19 -5.93
N GLY A 107 6.56 -1.00 -7.20
CA GLY A 107 7.21 0.23 -7.67
C GLY A 107 6.36 1.49 -7.45
N LYS A 108 5.06 1.42 -7.74
CA LYS A 108 4.10 2.51 -7.49
C LYS A 108 3.94 2.81 -5.98
N VAL A 109 3.94 1.80 -5.13
CA VAL A 109 3.84 2.02 -3.67
C VAL A 109 5.16 2.59 -3.10
N ILE A 110 6.31 2.23 -3.68
CA ILE A 110 7.60 2.81 -3.30
C ILE A 110 7.68 4.30 -3.64
N SER A 111 7.09 4.76 -4.75
CA SER A 111 7.12 6.17 -5.12
C SER A 111 6.33 7.09 -4.17
N LEU A 112 5.48 6.54 -3.30
CA LEU A 112 4.75 7.32 -2.28
C LEU A 112 5.65 7.83 -1.14
N THR A 113 6.85 7.27 -0.98
CA THR A 113 7.84 7.69 0.05
C THR A 113 9.01 8.46 -0.57
N GLY A 114 8.93 8.85 -1.84
CA GLY A 114 10.02 9.48 -2.58
C GLY A 114 10.02 11.00 -2.47
N PHE A 115 10.51 11.51 -1.34
CA PHE A 115 11.36 12.70 -1.29
C PHE A 115 12.82 12.26 -1.22
#